data_AF-A0A8T5GJT9-F1
#
_entry.id   AF-A0A8T5GJT9-F1
#
_cell.length_a   1.000
_cell.length_b   1.000
_cell.length_c   1.000
_cell.angle_alpha   90.00
_cell.angle_beta   90.00
_cell.angle_gamma   90.00
#
_symmetry.space_group_name_H-M   'P 1'
#
loop_
_entity.id
_entity.type
_entity.pdbx_description
1 polymer ?
#
loop_
_entity_poly.entity_id
_entity_poly.type
_entity_poly.pdbx_seq_one_letter_code
_entity_poly.pdbx_strand_id
1 'polypeptide(L)'
;PKDKINIPEIPFEEHTEEQVERVDVSETVEQFVEDHEAGWSFEQETTLREDISEMGHTSSQSTVSATIDEALRSVRIPEEPTTPPMIQETHLDETHSLEVETALIELRGRMAEIHALARDFLMVSSTTNQADLSAFIDALSDHGFATDLPPVHQSIANSIMELDFQMQQESNAVNALPQSWSEREALRRFEQSRSTLRDHLENLLAMHQGDAVKARMAFESEARAMGLDLRIPSVSGRLHALFDLHIEIAETQALHDPVVLRRQRMMRILHHGAVHLMDSERSTLARLEKNIISFEELVQTILESSEHGFEEPQQALVIRFLESKGYEVNTVDLRPRILACAGIIGAELGYLSPSDIPRIAPGVLVTETEVDAIVTELKALAQSFKTTDAHHEAVEDVVAESVIDASESITRVRSKIDRVDELLERLRG
;
A
#
# COMPACT_ATOMS: atom_id res chain seq x y z
N PRO A 1 26.34 -105.28 -20.72
CA PRO A 1 25.64 -104.08 -20.21
C PRO A 1 26.44 -102.80 -20.51
N LYS A 2 26.05 -102.15 -21.63
CA LYS A 2 26.22 -100.74 -22.06
C LYS A 2 27.54 -100.04 -21.70
N ASP A 3 28.49 -99.87 -22.62
CA ASP A 3 28.53 -99.02 -23.84
C ASP A 3 28.70 -97.51 -23.59
N LYS A 4 29.86 -97.05 -24.09
CA LYS A 4 30.32 -95.72 -24.52
C LYS A 4 29.30 -94.59 -24.56
N ILE A 5 29.69 -93.42 -24.03
CA ILE A 5 29.27 -92.12 -24.57
C ILE A 5 30.52 -91.24 -24.77
N ASN A 6 30.68 -90.82 -26.02
CA ASN A 6 31.61 -89.84 -26.57
C ASN A 6 31.53 -88.50 -25.81
N ILE A 7 32.68 -87.95 -25.46
CA ILE A 7 32.84 -86.49 -25.32
C ILE A 7 33.71 -86.06 -26.52
N PRO A 8 33.24 -85.18 -27.40
CA PRO A 8 34.02 -84.74 -28.55
C PRO A 8 35.17 -83.81 -28.12
N GLU A 9 36.32 -84.08 -28.70
CA GLU A 9 37.53 -83.26 -28.70
C GLU A 9 37.26 -81.97 -29.50
N ILE A 10 37.38 -80.82 -28.86
CA ILE A 10 37.44 -79.52 -29.55
C ILE A 10 38.93 -79.19 -29.71
N PRO A 11 39.42 -78.87 -30.92
CA PRO A 11 40.84 -78.59 -31.15
C PRO A 11 41.29 -77.31 -30.44
N PHE A 12 42.50 -77.34 -29.88
CA PHE A 12 43.28 -76.15 -29.54
C PHE A 12 43.61 -75.39 -30.82
N GLU A 13 43.23 -74.11 -30.90
CA GLU A 13 43.94 -73.13 -31.73
C GLU A 13 44.69 -72.19 -30.78
N GLU A 14 46.01 -72.40 -30.69
CA GLU A 14 46.96 -71.40 -30.23
C GLU A 14 46.99 -70.27 -31.27
N HIS A 15 46.12 -69.27 -31.13
CA HIS A 15 46.28 -68.01 -31.86
C HIS A 15 47.25 -67.13 -31.08
N THR A 16 48.45 -67.07 -31.62
CA THR A 16 49.56 -66.26 -31.15
C THR A 16 49.44 -64.87 -31.77
N GLU A 17 48.40 -64.10 -31.45
CA GLU A 17 48.19 -62.75 -32.04
C GLU A 17 47.60 -61.72 -31.04
N GLU A 18 47.94 -61.78 -29.75
CA GLU A 18 47.38 -60.83 -28.75
C GLU A 18 48.08 -59.46 -28.65
N GLN A 19 49.02 -59.12 -29.54
CA GLN A 19 49.76 -57.84 -29.44
C GLN A 19 49.63 -56.90 -30.64
N VAL A 20 49.02 -57.32 -31.75
CA VAL A 20 48.89 -56.44 -32.94
C VAL A 20 47.53 -55.73 -32.98
N GLU A 21 46.43 -56.38 -32.58
CA GLU A 21 45.08 -55.77 -32.63
C GLU A 21 44.79 -54.74 -31.53
N ARG A 22 45.51 -54.76 -30.40
CA ARG A 22 45.25 -53.82 -29.29
C ARG A 22 45.62 -52.37 -29.60
N VAL A 23 46.57 -52.15 -30.52
CA VAL A 23 47.17 -50.83 -30.75
C VAL A 23 46.25 -49.93 -31.56
N ASP A 24 45.56 -50.47 -32.58
CA ASP A 24 44.68 -49.67 -33.46
C ASP A 24 43.42 -49.15 -32.72
N VAL A 25 42.81 -49.98 -31.85
CA VAL A 25 41.65 -49.55 -31.06
C VAL A 25 42.03 -48.55 -29.97
N SER A 26 43.19 -48.68 -29.33
CA SER A 26 43.62 -47.70 -28.34
C SER A 26 43.96 -46.36 -28.98
N GLU A 27 44.64 -46.34 -30.12
CA GLU A 27 45.06 -45.11 -30.80
C GLU A 27 43.85 -44.30 -31.32
N THR A 28 42.85 -44.99 -31.87
CA THR A 28 41.61 -44.35 -32.35
C THR A 28 40.76 -43.76 -31.21
N VAL A 29 40.69 -44.45 -30.07
CA VAL A 29 39.99 -43.95 -28.87
C VAL A 29 40.77 -42.80 -28.21
N GLU A 30 42.10 -42.87 -28.15
CA GLU A 30 42.94 -41.79 -27.64
C GLU A 30 42.81 -40.51 -28.49
N GLN A 31 42.80 -40.65 -29.82
CA GLN A 31 42.61 -39.51 -30.72
C GLN A 31 41.20 -38.89 -30.60
N PHE A 32 40.17 -39.73 -30.45
CA PHE A 32 38.82 -39.25 -30.18
C PHE A 32 38.72 -38.45 -28.86
N VAL A 33 39.41 -38.92 -27.82
CA VAL A 33 39.49 -38.24 -26.52
C VAL A 33 40.23 -36.91 -26.63
N GLU A 34 41.34 -36.85 -27.38
CA GLU A 34 42.11 -35.62 -27.61
C GLU A 34 41.28 -34.58 -28.38
N ASP A 35 40.46 -35.01 -29.33
CA ASP A 35 39.57 -34.11 -30.09
C ASP A 35 38.38 -33.58 -29.25
N HIS A 36 38.05 -34.22 -28.13
CA HIS A 36 36.87 -33.92 -27.30
C HIS A 36 37.21 -33.59 -25.84
N GLU A 37 38.15 -32.67 -25.61
CA GLU A 37 38.59 -32.21 -24.28
C GLU A 37 37.45 -31.66 -23.39
N ALA A 38 36.37 -31.13 -23.99
CA ALA A 38 35.20 -30.60 -23.28
C ALA A 38 34.14 -31.67 -22.94
N GLY A 39 34.43 -32.94 -23.21
CA GLY A 39 33.47 -34.05 -23.16
C GLY A 39 32.80 -34.30 -24.51
N TRP A 40 32.24 -35.49 -24.66
CA TRP A 40 31.53 -35.94 -25.87
C TRP A 40 30.08 -36.32 -25.53
N SER A 41 29.19 -36.22 -26.53
CA SER A 41 27.81 -36.67 -26.39
C SER A 41 27.67 -38.17 -26.57
N PHE A 42 26.56 -38.74 -26.09
CA PHE A 42 26.24 -40.16 -26.31
C PHE A 42 26.19 -40.54 -27.80
N GLU A 43 25.77 -39.61 -28.67
CA GLU A 43 25.73 -39.80 -30.13
C GLU A 43 27.15 -39.87 -30.72
N GLN A 44 28.08 -39.08 -30.18
CA GLN A 44 29.50 -39.11 -30.56
C GLN A 44 30.19 -40.39 -30.06
N GLU A 45 29.82 -40.91 -28.89
CA GLU A 45 30.34 -42.20 -28.43
C GLU A 45 29.80 -43.39 -29.25
N THR A 46 28.55 -43.32 -29.69
CA THR A 46 27.96 -44.38 -30.52
C THR A 46 28.57 -44.40 -31.92
N THR A 47 28.85 -43.24 -32.50
CA THR A 47 29.56 -43.14 -33.78
C THR A 47 31.00 -43.66 -33.69
N LEU A 48 31.74 -43.37 -32.60
CA LEU A 48 33.05 -43.98 -32.36
C LEU A 48 32.99 -45.52 -32.33
N ARG A 49 31.97 -46.10 -31.68
CA ARG A 49 31.77 -47.56 -31.61
C ARG A 49 31.37 -48.16 -32.96
N GLU A 50 30.71 -47.38 -33.83
CA GLU A 50 30.41 -47.76 -35.21
C GLU A 50 31.67 -47.71 -36.09
N ASP A 51 32.49 -46.66 -35.97
CA ASP A 51 33.75 -46.52 -36.71
C ASP A 51 34.75 -47.64 -36.37
N ILE A 52 34.85 -48.01 -35.09
CA ILE A 52 35.64 -49.17 -34.64
C ILE A 52 35.09 -50.49 -35.22
N SER A 53 33.76 -50.57 -35.39
CA SER A 53 33.12 -51.71 -36.04
C SER A 53 33.36 -51.75 -37.55
N GLU A 54 33.45 -50.60 -38.23
CA GLU A 54 33.79 -50.51 -39.64
C GLU A 54 35.27 -50.83 -39.91
N MET A 55 36.16 -50.54 -38.95
CA MET A 55 37.58 -50.92 -38.97
C MET A 55 37.82 -52.44 -38.79
N GLY A 56 36.75 -53.23 -38.62
CA GLY A 56 36.81 -54.69 -38.54
C GLY A 56 36.81 -55.24 -37.12
N HIS A 57 36.81 -54.39 -36.09
CA HIS A 57 36.73 -54.80 -34.70
C HIS A 57 35.28 -54.81 -34.24
N THR A 58 34.70 -55.99 -34.02
CA THR A 58 33.31 -56.06 -33.56
C THR A 58 33.18 -55.41 -32.18
N SER A 59 32.58 -54.23 -32.10
CA SER A 59 32.41 -53.44 -30.87
C SER A 59 31.65 -54.20 -29.76
N SER A 60 30.88 -55.23 -30.14
CA SER A 60 30.15 -56.14 -29.23
C SER A 60 31.00 -57.26 -28.61
N GLN A 61 32.25 -57.45 -29.04
CA GLN A 61 33.16 -58.38 -28.36
C GLN A 61 33.55 -57.83 -26.99
N SER A 62 33.43 -58.67 -25.95
CA SER A 62 33.64 -58.26 -24.56
C SER A 62 35.03 -57.68 -24.29
N THR A 63 36.05 -58.12 -25.04
CA THR A 63 37.43 -57.64 -24.94
C THR A 63 37.57 -56.22 -25.50
N VAL A 64 36.99 -55.95 -26.67
CA VAL A 64 37.02 -54.64 -27.35
C VAL A 64 36.14 -53.61 -26.62
N SER A 65 34.95 -54.00 -26.17
CA SER A 65 34.10 -53.15 -25.33
C SER A 65 34.79 -52.78 -24.01
N ALA A 66 35.46 -53.74 -23.36
CA ALA A 66 36.18 -53.47 -22.11
C ALA A 66 37.36 -52.52 -22.31
N THR A 67 38.08 -52.60 -23.44
CA THR A 67 39.17 -51.67 -23.74
C THR A 67 38.67 -50.26 -24.07
N ILE A 68 37.54 -50.13 -24.79
CA ILE A 68 36.91 -48.83 -25.07
C ILE A 68 36.43 -48.21 -23.74
N ASP A 69 35.70 -48.96 -22.93
CA ASP A 69 35.18 -48.45 -21.65
C ASP A 69 36.30 -48.08 -20.66
N GLU A 70 37.40 -48.84 -20.63
CA GLU A 70 38.56 -48.54 -19.80
C GLU A 70 39.29 -47.27 -20.27
N ALA A 71 39.47 -47.11 -21.58
CA ALA A 71 40.09 -45.93 -22.16
C ALA A 71 39.23 -44.67 -21.93
N LEU A 72 37.91 -44.74 -22.13
CA LEU A 72 36.99 -43.63 -21.88
C LEU A 72 36.91 -43.24 -20.40
N ARG A 73 37.03 -44.20 -19.46
CA ARG A 73 37.04 -43.93 -18.01
C ARG A 73 38.33 -43.28 -17.51
N SER A 74 39.44 -43.44 -18.24
CA SER A 74 40.72 -42.82 -17.86
C SER A 74 40.68 -41.29 -17.99
N VAL A 75 39.71 -40.77 -18.74
CA VAL A 75 39.45 -39.34 -18.92
C VAL A 75 38.64 -38.81 -17.75
N ARG A 76 39.25 -37.97 -16.91
CA ARG A 76 38.50 -37.16 -15.95
C ARG A 76 37.77 -36.06 -16.73
N ILE A 77 36.50 -36.30 -17.03
CA ILE A 77 35.57 -35.24 -17.40
C ILE A 77 35.57 -34.24 -16.23
N PRO A 78 35.85 -32.95 -16.43
CA PRO A 78 35.57 -31.96 -15.41
C PRO A 78 34.05 -31.98 -15.20
N GLU A 79 33.59 -32.54 -14.10
CA GLU A 79 32.19 -32.41 -13.69
C GLU A 79 31.90 -30.91 -13.54
N GLU A 80 31.11 -30.34 -14.45
CA GLU A 80 30.41 -29.10 -14.13
C GLU A 80 29.51 -29.42 -12.92
N PRO A 81 29.68 -28.73 -11.78
CA PRO A 81 28.86 -29.01 -10.62
C PRO A 81 27.42 -28.64 -10.93
N THR A 82 26.55 -29.64 -11.06
CA THR A 82 25.08 -29.53 -11.12
C THR A 82 24.46 -29.17 -9.78
N THR A 83 25.22 -28.52 -8.89
CA THR A 83 24.64 -27.84 -7.74
C THR A 83 23.95 -26.59 -8.26
N PRO A 84 22.67 -26.33 -7.93
CA PRO A 84 22.08 -25.01 -8.18
C PRO A 84 23.04 -23.97 -7.61
N PRO A 85 23.27 -22.83 -8.28
CA PRO A 85 24.23 -21.85 -7.81
C PRO A 85 23.84 -21.52 -6.38
N MET A 86 24.69 -21.97 -5.45
CA MET A 86 24.73 -21.38 -4.13
C MET A 86 24.87 -19.90 -4.44
N ILE A 87 23.88 -19.10 -4.04
CA ILE A 87 23.94 -17.65 -4.17
C ILE A 87 25.23 -17.27 -3.44
N GLN A 88 26.31 -17.13 -4.21
CA GLN A 88 27.48 -16.44 -3.77
C GLN A 88 27.00 -15.01 -3.77
N GLU A 89 26.45 -14.59 -2.64
CA GLU A 89 26.48 -13.19 -2.27
C GLU A 89 27.94 -12.80 -2.44
N THR A 90 28.23 -12.16 -3.56
CA THR A 90 29.47 -11.44 -3.77
C THR A 90 29.36 -10.22 -2.86
N HIS A 91 29.44 -10.45 -1.55
CA HIS A 91 29.94 -9.46 -0.64
C HIS A 91 31.38 -9.22 -1.08
N LEU A 92 31.54 -8.35 -2.07
CA LEU A 92 32.73 -7.53 -2.15
C LEU A 92 32.77 -6.85 -0.79
N ASP A 93 33.61 -7.34 0.11
CA ASP A 93 33.96 -6.65 1.34
C ASP A 93 34.67 -5.37 0.90
N GLU A 94 33.88 -4.36 0.51
CA GLU A 94 34.35 -3.01 0.33
C GLU A 94 34.84 -2.57 1.70
N THR A 95 36.15 -2.56 1.89
CA THR A 95 36.74 -2.09 3.14
C THR A 95 36.47 -0.59 3.24
N HIS A 96 35.40 -0.25 3.94
CA HIS A 96 35.04 1.13 4.20
C HIS A 96 35.90 1.73 5.32
N SER A 97 35.98 3.06 5.38
CA SER A 97 36.60 3.72 6.52
C SER A 97 35.81 3.44 7.80
N LEU A 98 36.46 3.56 8.96
CA LEU A 98 35.79 3.36 10.25
C LEU A 98 34.56 4.26 10.41
N GLU A 99 34.63 5.50 9.93
CA GLU A 99 33.52 6.46 9.96
C GLU A 99 32.32 5.98 9.13
N VAL A 100 32.57 5.46 7.92
CA VAL A 100 31.53 4.91 7.05
C VAL A 100 30.91 3.66 7.66
N GLU A 101 31.72 2.75 8.20
CA GLU A 101 31.20 1.55 8.89
C GLU A 101 30.33 1.92 10.08
N THR A 102 30.74 2.91 10.89
CA THR A 102 29.89 3.38 12.01
C THR A 102 28.57 3.96 11.52
N ALA A 103 28.59 4.74 10.43
CA ALA A 103 27.38 5.31 9.85
C ALA A 103 26.46 4.22 9.26
N LEU A 104 27.02 3.19 8.62
CA LEU A 104 26.25 2.04 8.10
C LEU A 104 25.63 1.21 9.23
N ILE A 105 26.33 1.05 10.35
CA ILE A 105 25.78 0.36 11.54
C ILE A 105 24.63 1.18 12.14
N GLU A 106 24.79 2.50 12.29
CA GLU A 106 23.71 3.38 12.76
C GLU A 106 22.49 3.33 11.84
N LEU A 107 22.72 3.41 10.52
CA LEU A 107 21.69 3.28 9.51
C LEU A 107 20.92 1.96 9.63
N ARG A 108 21.62 0.83 9.81
CA ARG A 108 20.96 -0.47 10.02
C ARG A 108 20.16 -0.50 11.32
N GLY A 109 20.63 0.17 12.38
CA GLY A 109 19.91 0.29 13.65
C GLY A 109 18.62 1.11 13.55
N ARG A 110 18.58 2.10 12.66
CA ARG A 110 17.44 3.01 12.44
C ARG A 110 16.70 2.75 11.12
N MET A 111 16.87 1.57 10.53
CA MET A 111 16.28 1.23 9.23
C MET A 111 14.75 1.34 9.21
N ALA A 112 14.09 1.06 10.34
CA ALA A 112 12.64 1.19 10.45
C ALA A 112 12.14 2.64 10.26
N GLU A 113 12.93 3.65 10.67
CA GLU A 113 12.61 5.06 10.43
C GLU A 113 12.71 5.38 8.93
N ILE A 114 13.78 4.89 8.28
CA ILE A 114 13.99 5.06 6.84
C ILE A 114 12.85 4.40 6.07
N HIS A 115 12.45 3.18 6.44
CA HIS A 115 11.32 2.51 5.80
C HIS A 115 10.03 3.31 5.97
N ALA A 116 9.73 3.80 7.18
CA ALA A 116 8.52 4.58 7.41
C ALA A 116 8.50 5.90 6.60
N LEU A 117 9.63 6.62 6.52
CA LEU A 117 9.78 7.82 5.68
C LEU A 117 9.72 7.50 4.18
N ALA A 118 10.37 6.42 3.76
CA ALA A 118 10.42 5.99 2.37
C ALA A 118 9.03 5.57 1.87
N ARG A 119 8.18 4.98 2.72
CA ARG A 119 6.79 4.66 2.33
C ARG A 119 5.98 5.92 2.01
N ASP A 120 6.14 6.99 2.79
CA ASP A 120 5.49 8.28 2.53
C ASP A 120 5.99 8.90 1.21
N PHE A 121 7.31 8.88 0.99
CA PHE A 121 7.91 9.28 -0.28
C PHE A 121 7.34 8.49 -1.48
N LEU A 122 7.22 7.16 -1.36
CA LEU A 122 6.71 6.28 -2.41
C LEU A 122 5.19 6.40 -2.64
N MET A 123 4.44 7.05 -1.74
CA MET A 123 3.03 7.39 -1.99
C MET A 123 2.90 8.58 -2.96
N VAL A 124 3.86 9.50 -2.97
CA VAL A 124 3.82 10.72 -3.77
C VAL A 124 4.68 10.62 -5.04
N SER A 125 5.76 9.87 -4.97
CA SER A 125 6.80 9.81 -6.00
C SER A 125 7.22 8.37 -6.31
N SER A 126 8.11 8.19 -7.30
CA SER A 126 8.57 6.87 -7.73
C SER A 126 10.09 6.77 -7.72
N THR A 127 10.59 5.56 -7.51
CA THR A 127 12.03 5.22 -7.57
C THR A 127 12.65 5.45 -8.95
N THR A 128 11.82 5.57 -10.00
CA THR A 128 12.26 5.87 -11.37
C THR A 128 12.71 7.31 -11.57
N ASN A 129 12.26 8.26 -10.73
CA ASN A 129 12.73 9.64 -10.78
C ASN A 129 13.97 9.81 -9.90
N GLN A 130 15.15 9.72 -10.52
CA GLN A 130 16.43 9.83 -9.81
C GLN A 130 16.63 11.21 -9.14
N ALA A 131 16.05 12.28 -9.69
CA ALA A 131 16.15 13.61 -9.09
C ALA A 131 15.38 13.70 -7.78
N ASP A 132 14.16 13.18 -7.74
CA ASP A 132 13.34 13.16 -6.53
C ASP A 132 13.92 12.20 -5.48
N LEU A 133 14.43 11.04 -5.92
CA LEU A 133 15.08 10.08 -5.04
C LEU A 133 16.32 10.65 -4.34
N SER A 134 17.20 11.35 -5.09
CA SER A 134 18.36 12.00 -4.49
C SER A 134 17.96 13.13 -3.54
N ALA A 135 16.99 13.97 -3.93
CA ALA A 135 16.48 15.03 -3.05
C ALA A 135 15.87 14.48 -1.75
N PHE A 136 15.17 13.34 -1.81
CA PHE A 136 14.67 12.66 -0.61
C PHE A 136 15.79 12.12 0.27
N ILE A 137 16.79 11.47 -0.31
CA ILE A 137 17.95 10.97 0.45
C ILE A 137 18.70 12.14 1.10
N ASP A 138 18.88 13.26 0.40
CA ASP A 138 19.50 14.44 0.97
C ASP A 138 18.69 15.01 2.16
N ALA A 139 17.36 14.99 2.09
CA ALA A 139 16.47 15.42 3.19
C ALA A 139 16.56 14.51 4.44
N LEU A 140 17.08 13.29 4.33
CA LEU A 140 17.34 12.44 5.49
C LEU A 140 18.49 12.97 6.36
N SER A 141 19.32 13.89 5.85
CA SER A 141 20.34 14.58 6.66
C SER A 141 19.72 15.37 7.82
N ASP A 142 18.53 15.96 7.63
CA ASP A 142 17.78 16.68 8.69
C ASP A 142 17.38 15.75 9.86
N HIS A 143 17.28 14.44 9.58
CA HIS A 143 16.96 13.40 10.56
C HIS A 143 18.21 12.79 11.22
N GLY A 144 19.39 13.34 10.91
CA GLY A 144 20.68 12.95 11.49
C GLY A 144 21.38 11.80 10.77
N PHE A 145 20.97 11.45 9.55
CA PHE A 145 21.68 10.43 8.76
C PHE A 145 22.85 11.05 7.98
N ALA A 146 23.99 10.36 7.95
CA ALA A 146 25.19 10.80 7.23
C ALA A 146 25.09 10.54 5.71
N THR A 147 24.13 11.18 5.05
CA THR A 147 23.81 11.00 3.62
C THR A 147 24.90 11.55 2.70
N ASP A 148 25.76 12.43 3.20
CA ASP A 148 26.97 12.92 2.51
C ASP A 148 27.95 11.80 2.14
N LEU A 149 27.90 10.66 2.85
CA LEU A 149 28.76 9.51 2.60
C LEU A 149 28.18 8.68 1.45
N PRO A 150 28.90 8.49 0.32
CA PRO A 150 28.37 7.76 -0.83
C PRO A 150 27.89 6.32 -0.53
N PRO A 151 28.57 5.53 0.34
CA PRO A 151 28.09 4.19 0.68
C PRO A 151 26.77 4.21 1.47
N VAL A 152 26.57 5.21 2.32
CA VAL A 152 25.32 5.38 3.08
C VAL A 152 24.20 5.76 2.13
N HIS A 153 24.43 6.74 1.25
CA HIS A 153 23.48 7.13 0.20
C HIS A 153 23.08 5.93 -0.67
N GLN A 154 24.04 5.13 -1.12
CA GLN A 154 23.76 3.93 -1.93
C GLN A 154 22.98 2.88 -1.14
N SER A 155 23.32 2.66 0.13
CA SER A 155 22.58 1.74 0.99
C SER A 155 21.12 2.17 1.15
N ILE A 156 20.85 3.46 1.38
CA ILE A 156 19.49 4.01 1.47
C ILE A 156 18.75 3.81 0.15
N ALA A 157 19.38 4.16 -0.98
CA ALA A 157 18.78 4.00 -2.30
C ALA A 157 18.39 2.54 -2.58
N ASN A 158 19.27 1.59 -2.26
CA ASN A 158 18.99 0.16 -2.40
C ASN A 158 17.82 -0.28 -1.52
N SER A 159 17.78 0.17 -0.26
CA SER A 159 16.67 -0.13 0.66
C SER A 159 15.34 0.43 0.17
N ILE A 160 15.32 1.65 -0.40
CA ILE A 160 14.11 2.24 -0.98
C ILE A 160 13.63 1.44 -2.20
N MET A 161 14.54 0.99 -3.07
CA MET A 161 14.19 0.15 -4.22
C MET A 161 13.63 -1.20 -3.79
N GLU A 162 14.21 -1.83 -2.78
CA GLU A 162 13.68 -3.08 -2.21
C GLU A 162 12.28 -2.86 -1.62
N LEU A 163 12.09 -1.76 -0.90
CA LEU A 163 10.81 -1.39 -0.31
C LEU A 163 9.73 -1.10 -1.36
N ASP A 164 10.07 -0.42 -2.47
CA ASP A 164 9.15 -0.20 -3.59
C ASP A 164 8.68 -1.53 -4.18
N PHE A 165 9.60 -2.47 -4.39
CA PHE A 165 9.24 -3.82 -4.81
C PHE A 165 8.32 -4.53 -3.81
N GLN A 166 8.59 -4.42 -2.51
CA GLN A 166 7.73 -4.96 -1.46
C GLN A 166 6.33 -4.30 -1.49
N MET A 167 6.24 -2.98 -1.62
CA MET A 167 4.97 -2.23 -1.71
C MET A 167 4.15 -2.66 -2.93
N GLN A 168 4.79 -2.90 -4.07
CA GLN A 168 4.11 -3.43 -5.26
C GLN A 168 3.56 -4.84 -5.01
N GLN A 169 4.30 -5.71 -4.32
CA GLN A 169 3.79 -7.03 -3.93
C GLN A 169 2.62 -6.92 -2.96
N GLU A 170 2.71 -6.04 -1.96
CA GLU A 170 1.64 -5.79 -1.00
C GLU A 170 0.36 -5.32 -1.70
N SER A 171 0.47 -4.34 -2.60
CA SER A 171 -0.66 -3.82 -3.39
C SER A 171 -1.31 -4.92 -4.25
N ASN A 172 -0.50 -5.75 -4.91
CA ASN A 172 -0.98 -6.88 -5.68
C ASN A 172 -1.66 -7.94 -4.79
N ALA A 173 -1.10 -8.20 -3.61
CA ALA A 173 -1.57 -9.21 -2.68
C ALA A 173 -2.88 -8.84 -1.99
N VAL A 174 -3.18 -7.55 -1.82
CA VAL A 174 -4.47 -7.08 -1.26
C VAL A 174 -5.66 -7.57 -2.11
N ASN A 175 -5.50 -7.60 -3.43
CA ASN A 175 -6.53 -8.00 -4.39
C ASN A 175 -6.48 -9.49 -4.78
N ALA A 176 -5.39 -10.18 -4.44
CA ALA A 176 -5.18 -11.58 -4.79
C ALA A 176 -5.89 -12.53 -3.82
N LEU A 177 -6.26 -13.72 -4.33
CA LEU A 177 -6.67 -14.83 -3.47
C LEU A 177 -5.46 -15.40 -2.73
N PRO A 178 -5.61 -15.85 -1.46
CA PRO A 178 -4.52 -16.47 -0.73
C PRO A 178 -3.98 -17.68 -1.49
N GLN A 179 -2.67 -17.70 -1.75
CA GLN A 179 -2.04 -18.75 -2.54
C GLN A 179 -1.56 -19.92 -1.67
N SER A 180 -1.41 -19.71 -0.36
CA SER A 180 -0.96 -20.74 0.59
C SER A 180 -1.87 -20.86 1.82
N TRP A 181 -1.83 -22.03 2.47
CA TRP A 181 -2.56 -22.23 3.73
C TRP A 181 -2.00 -21.34 4.86
N SER A 182 -0.69 -21.14 4.92
CA SER A 182 -0.04 -20.25 5.89
C SER A 182 -0.49 -18.81 5.72
N GLU A 183 -0.57 -18.31 4.49
CA GLU A 183 -1.08 -16.97 4.19
C GLU A 183 -2.55 -16.84 4.56
N ARG A 184 -3.37 -17.85 4.24
CA ARG A 184 -4.78 -17.87 4.63
C ARG A 184 -4.96 -17.81 6.13
N GLU A 185 -4.14 -18.53 6.88
CA GLU A 185 -4.19 -18.51 8.35
C GLU A 185 -3.70 -17.18 8.93
N ALA A 186 -2.63 -16.60 8.36
CA ALA A 186 -2.16 -15.28 8.75
C ALA A 186 -3.22 -14.19 8.51
N LEU A 187 -3.94 -14.25 7.39
CA LEU A 187 -5.06 -13.36 7.11
C LEU A 187 -6.23 -13.54 8.09
N ARG A 188 -6.54 -14.77 8.50
CA ARG A 188 -7.56 -14.98 9.56
C ARG A 188 -7.16 -14.34 10.87
N ARG A 189 -5.88 -14.47 11.26
CA ARG A 189 -5.36 -13.82 12.47
C ARG A 189 -5.44 -12.30 12.36
N PHE A 190 -5.07 -11.74 11.22
CA PHE A 190 -5.22 -10.30 10.94
C PHE A 190 -6.67 -9.84 11.11
N GLU A 191 -7.64 -10.54 10.53
CA GLU A 191 -9.06 -10.17 10.65
C GLU A 191 -9.57 -10.26 12.09
N GLN A 192 -9.06 -11.22 12.89
CA GLN A 192 -9.39 -11.33 14.31
C GLN A 192 -8.83 -10.16 15.13
N SER A 193 -7.62 -9.69 14.83
CA SER A 193 -6.98 -8.55 15.49
C SER A 193 -7.34 -7.19 14.88
N ARG A 194 -8.13 -7.14 13.81
CA ARG A 194 -8.36 -5.90 13.05
C ARG A 194 -9.09 -4.84 13.86
N SER A 195 -10.10 -5.22 14.65
CA SER A 195 -10.82 -4.27 15.50
C SER A 195 -9.94 -3.70 16.60
N THR A 196 -9.13 -4.54 17.25
CA THR A 196 -8.21 -4.10 18.31
C THR A 196 -7.11 -3.19 17.76
N LEU A 197 -6.54 -3.52 16.59
CA LEU A 197 -5.59 -2.66 15.89
C LEU A 197 -6.18 -1.27 15.61
N ARG A 198 -7.43 -1.22 15.15
CA ARG A 198 -8.11 0.05 14.87
C ARG A 198 -8.27 0.91 16.12
N ASP A 199 -8.72 0.31 17.21
CA ASP A 199 -8.95 1.04 18.47
C ASP A 199 -7.61 1.52 19.09
N HIS A 200 -6.53 0.75 18.93
CA HIS A 200 -5.21 1.17 19.39
C HIS A 200 -4.58 2.23 18.49
N LEU A 201 -4.87 2.21 17.19
CA LEU A 201 -4.34 3.20 16.24
C LEU A 201 -4.77 4.63 16.59
N GLU A 202 -6.03 4.85 16.98
CA GLU A 202 -6.49 6.17 17.43
C GLU A 202 -5.67 6.68 18.63
N ASN A 203 -5.39 5.79 19.60
CA ASN A 203 -4.58 6.11 20.75
C ASN A 203 -3.12 6.41 20.37
N LEU A 204 -2.53 5.63 19.45
CA LEU A 204 -1.16 5.84 18.97
C LEU A 204 -1.00 7.16 18.22
N LEU A 205 -1.95 7.51 17.33
CA LEU A 205 -1.95 8.79 16.62
C LEU A 205 -2.09 9.96 17.61
N ALA A 206 -2.90 9.81 18.66
CA ALA A 206 -3.03 10.82 19.71
C ALA A 206 -1.77 10.94 20.59
N MET A 207 -1.00 9.87 20.79
CA MET A 207 0.27 9.90 21.52
C MET A 207 1.41 10.51 20.71
N HIS A 208 1.39 10.31 19.38
CA HIS A 208 2.41 10.78 18.45
C HIS A 208 1.90 11.87 17.51
N GLN A 209 1.22 12.88 18.06
CA GLN A 209 0.69 13.99 17.27
C GLN A 209 1.79 14.72 16.50
N GLY A 210 1.61 14.83 15.18
CA GLY A 210 2.54 15.52 14.28
C GLY A 210 3.76 14.69 13.84
N ASP A 211 3.90 13.43 14.26
CA ASP A 211 5.00 12.55 13.86
C ASP A 211 4.45 11.20 13.35
N ALA A 212 4.08 11.18 12.06
CA ALA A 212 3.51 10.00 11.40
C ALA A 212 4.50 8.82 11.33
N VAL A 213 5.80 9.11 11.30
CA VAL A 213 6.87 8.10 11.22
C VAL A 213 6.91 7.29 12.51
N LYS A 214 6.98 7.96 13.66
CA LYS A 214 6.95 7.28 14.96
C LYS A 214 5.63 6.55 15.20
N ALA A 215 4.51 7.15 14.80
CA ALA A 215 3.20 6.51 14.89
C ALA A 215 3.16 5.20 14.07
N ARG A 216 3.70 5.20 12.84
CA ARG A 216 3.77 4.01 11.97
C ARG A 216 4.63 2.92 12.59
N MET A 217 5.82 3.27 13.08
CA MET A 217 6.72 2.32 13.73
C MET A 217 6.09 1.69 14.98
N ALA A 218 5.42 2.49 15.81
CA ALA A 218 4.70 1.99 16.98
C ALA A 218 3.58 1.03 16.57
N PHE A 219 2.81 1.37 15.53
CA PHE A 219 1.73 0.55 15.01
C PHE A 219 2.22 -0.79 14.45
N GLU A 220 3.32 -0.81 13.70
CA GLU A 220 3.94 -2.06 13.24
C GLU A 220 4.46 -2.91 14.40
N SER A 221 5.08 -2.28 15.41
CA SER A 221 5.55 -2.97 16.60
C SER A 221 4.40 -3.65 17.35
N GLU A 222 3.26 -2.97 17.45
CA GLU A 222 2.06 -3.51 18.06
C GLU A 222 1.46 -4.66 17.24
N ALA A 223 1.41 -4.54 15.91
CA ALA A 223 1.00 -5.63 15.04
C ALA A 223 1.88 -6.88 15.21
N ARG A 224 3.21 -6.70 15.29
CA ARG A 224 4.16 -7.80 15.58
C ARG A 224 3.92 -8.42 16.96
N ALA A 225 3.62 -7.59 17.97
CA ALA A 225 3.31 -8.06 19.33
C ALA A 225 2.02 -8.90 19.38
N MET A 226 1.04 -8.62 18.52
CA MET A 226 -0.17 -9.42 18.34
C MET A 226 0.05 -10.70 17.51
N GLY A 227 1.28 -10.98 17.09
CA GLY A 227 1.65 -12.20 16.36
C GLY A 227 1.33 -12.15 14.86
N LEU A 228 1.17 -10.94 14.30
CA LEU A 228 1.04 -10.76 12.86
C LEU A 228 2.41 -10.83 12.18
N ASP A 229 2.48 -11.59 11.09
CA ASP A 229 3.70 -11.73 10.31
C ASP A 229 3.71 -10.73 9.16
N LEU A 230 4.46 -9.63 9.33
CA LEU A 230 4.59 -8.56 8.34
C LEU A 230 5.48 -8.94 7.14
N ARG A 231 6.11 -10.12 7.15
CA ARG A 231 6.85 -10.62 5.97
C ARG A 231 5.91 -11.10 4.87
N ILE A 232 4.64 -11.36 5.20
CA ILE A 232 3.63 -11.78 4.24
C ILE A 232 3.02 -10.51 3.61
N PRO A 233 3.17 -10.27 2.30
CA PRO A 233 2.72 -9.03 1.65
C PRO A 233 1.22 -8.76 1.85
N SER A 234 0.40 -9.81 1.86
CA SER A 234 -1.05 -9.72 2.06
C SER A 234 -1.45 -9.19 3.43
N VAL A 235 -0.64 -9.44 4.46
CA VAL A 235 -0.86 -8.94 5.83
C VAL A 235 -0.24 -7.55 5.99
N SER A 236 1.01 -7.38 5.53
CA SER A 236 1.72 -6.10 5.57
C SER A 236 0.94 -4.99 4.85
N GLY A 237 0.51 -5.26 3.61
CA GLY A 237 -0.26 -4.31 2.82
C GLY A 237 -1.58 -3.90 3.46
N ARG A 238 -2.30 -4.84 4.10
CA ARG A 238 -3.55 -4.52 4.83
C ARG A 238 -3.29 -3.73 6.11
N LEU A 239 -2.20 -4.00 6.81
CA LEU A 239 -1.81 -3.24 7.99
C LEU A 239 -1.49 -1.80 7.60
N HIS A 240 -0.66 -1.59 6.58
CA HIS A 240 -0.30 -0.27 6.10
C HIS A 240 -1.50 0.49 5.53
N ALA A 241 -2.34 -0.17 4.72
CA ALA A 241 -3.57 0.44 4.22
C ALA A 241 -4.51 0.88 5.35
N LEU A 242 -4.58 0.12 6.46
CA LEU A 242 -5.35 0.52 7.63
C LEU A 242 -4.77 1.79 8.25
N PHE A 243 -3.45 1.86 8.43
CA PHE A 243 -2.77 3.05 8.95
C PHE A 243 -2.98 4.28 8.05
N ASP A 244 -2.71 4.14 6.75
CA ASP A 244 -2.79 5.22 5.77
C ASP A 244 -4.22 5.78 5.68
N LEU A 245 -5.23 4.89 5.66
CA LEU A 245 -6.63 5.30 5.66
C LEU A 245 -7.01 6.09 6.92
N HIS A 246 -6.47 5.76 8.09
CA HIS A 246 -6.78 6.52 9.31
C HIS A 246 -6.10 7.88 9.33
N ILE A 247 -4.90 8.01 8.77
CA ILE A 247 -4.28 9.32 8.58
C ILE A 247 -5.14 10.17 7.65
N GLU A 248 -5.54 9.63 6.49
CA GLU A 248 -6.40 10.34 5.54
C GLU A 248 -7.75 10.73 6.17
N ILE A 249 -8.36 9.82 6.95
CA ILE A 249 -9.59 10.12 7.69
C ILE A 249 -9.34 11.21 8.73
N ALA A 250 -8.23 11.17 9.48
CA ALA A 250 -7.92 12.18 10.49
C ALA A 250 -7.68 13.55 9.85
N GLU A 251 -6.98 13.60 8.72
CA GLU A 251 -6.75 14.84 7.95
C GLU A 251 -8.06 15.39 7.38
N THR A 252 -8.89 14.54 6.78
CA THR A 252 -10.20 14.96 6.28
C THR A 252 -11.12 15.39 7.40
N GLN A 253 -11.12 14.72 8.55
CA GLN A 253 -11.87 15.17 9.74
C GLN A 253 -11.38 16.52 10.26
N ALA A 254 -10.07 16.75 10.27
CA ALA A 254 -9.50 18.05 10.63
C ALA A 254 -9.93 19.16 9.66
N LEU A 255 -10.03 18.85 8.36
CA LEU A 255 -10.55 19.78 7.35
C LEU A 255 -12.06 20.04 7.48
N HIS A 256 -12.82 19.02 7.90
CA HIS A 256 -14.26 19.08 8.08
C HIS A 256 -14.67 19.39 9.53
N ASP A 257 -13.75 19.88 10.36
CA ASP A 257 -14.07 20.33 11.71
C ASP A 257 -15.17 21.41 11.61
N PRO A 258 -16.34 21.22 12.26
CA PRO A 258 -17.42 22.19 12.22
C PRO A 258 -16.97 23.60 12.62
N VAL A 259 -16.00 23.73 13.53
CA VAL A 259 -15.45 25.02 13.95
C VAL A 259 -14.66 25.68 12.83
N VAL A 260 -13.83 24.93 12.11
CA VAL A 260 -13.05 25.43 10.97
C VAL A 260 -13.97 25.84 9.84
N LEU A 261 -14.95 25.00 9.50
CA LEU A 261 -15.95 25.29 8.46
C LEU A 261 -16.81 26.51 8.80
N ARG A 262 -17.20 26.67 10.08
CA ARG A 262 -17.90 27.87 10.58
C ARG A 262 -17.09 29.12 10.33
N ARG A 263 -15.81 29.10 10.75
CA ARG A 263 -14.89 30.23 10.58
C ARG A 263 -14.68 30.56 9.12
N GLN A 264 -14.49 29.56 8.25
CA GLN A 264 -14.40 29.79 6.80
C GLN A 264 -15.65 30.45 6.22
N ARG A 265 -16.85 30.00 6.61
CA ARG A 265 -18.12 30.64 6.21
C ARG A 265 -18.21 32.09 6.68
N MET A 266 -17.86 32.36 7.94
CA MET A 266 -17.80 33.73 8.47
C MET A 266 -16.81 34.60 7.70
N MET A 267 -15.60 34.09 7.44
CA MET A 267 -14.58 34.82 6.68
C MET A 267 -15.04 35.16 5.27
N ARG A 268 -15.76 34.25 4.60
CA ARG A 268 -16.36 34.49 3.28
C ARG A 268 -17.34 35.66 3.29
N ILE A 269 -18.12 35.81 4.35
CA ILE A 269 -19.12 36.90 4.50
C ILE A 269 -18.46 38.22 4.89
N LEU A 270 -17.49 38.16 5.81
CA LEU A 270 -16.72 39.32 6.22
C LEU A 270 -15.97 39.95 5.03
N HIS A 271 -15.31 39.13 4.21
CA HIS A 271 -14.56 39.57 3.03
C HIS A 271 -15.40 39.73 1.75
N HIS A 272 -16.69 39.42 1.79
CA HIS A 272 -17.57 39.54 0.63
C HIS A 272 -17.59 40.98 0.12
N GLY A 273 -17.14 41.25 -1.11
CA GLY A 273 -17.07 42.63 -1.63
C GLY A 273 -16.11 43.55 -0.85
N ALA A 274 -15.04 43.01 -0.24
CA ALA A 274 -14.02 43.79 0.47
C ALA A 274 -13.31 44.87 -0.39
N VAL A 275 -13.44 44.75 -1.72
CA VAL A 275 -12.97 45.75 -2.70
C VAL A 275 -13.68 47.10 -2.51
N HIS A 276 -14.93 47.11 -2.05
CA HIS A 276 -15.73 48.33 -1.86
C HIS A 276 -15.58 48.98 -0.48
N LEU A 277 -14.84 48.34 0.44
CA LEU A 277 -14.63 48.86 1.78
C LEU A 277 -13.58 49.97 1.81
N MET A 278 -13.69 50.86 2.80
CA MET A 278 -12.64 51.84 3.08
C MET A 278 -11.43 51.18 3.77
N ASP A 279 -10.26 51.82 3.72
CA ASP A 279 -9.04 51.27 4.36
C ASP A 279 -9.18 51.11 5.88
N SER A 280 -9.94 52.00 6.54
CA SER A 280 -10.27 51.88 7.96
C SER A 280 -11.10 50.62 8.24
N GLU A 281 -12.09 50.33 7.39
CA GLU A 281 -12.97 49.17 7.50
C GLU A 281 -12.26 47.85 7.19
N ARG A 282 -11.31 47.86 6.24
CA ARG A 282 -10.41 46.73 6.00
C ARG A 282 -9.52 46.45 7.20
N SER A 283 -9.03 47.51 7.85
CA SER A 283 -8.21 47.39 9.06
C SER A 283 -9.00 46.81 10.24
N THR A 284 -10.25 47.24 10.44
CA THR A 284 -11.11 46.67 11.49
C THR A 284 -11.47 45.22 11.21
N LEU A 285 -11.74 44.85 9.95
CA LEU A 285 -11.91 43.46 9.54
C LEU A 285 -10.68 42.59 9.79
N ALA A 286 -9.49 43.05 9.42
CA ALA A 286 -8.25 42.30 9.65
C ALA A 286 -7.96 42.11 11.15
N ARG A 287 -8.34 43.07 12.00
CA ARG A 287 -8.26 42.93 13.46
C ARG A 287 -9.29 41.93 14.01
N LEU A 288 -10.49 41.91 13.43
CA LEU A 288 -11.56 40.99 13.81
C LEU A 288 -11.25 39.56 13.37
N GLU A 289 -10.66 39.37 12.19
CA GLU A 289 -10.18 38.09 11.67
C GLU A 289 -9.14 37.46 12.61
N LYS A 290 -8.15 38.23 13.06
CA LYS A 290 -7.15 37.75 14.02
C LYS A 290 -7.76 37.34 15.37
N ASN A 291 -8.91 37.90 15.73
CA ASN A 291 -9.59 37.68 17.01
C ASN A 291 -10.95 36.98 16.82
N ILE A 292 -11.11 36.17 15.77
CA ILE A 292 -12.41 35.57 15.43
C ILE A 292 -12.93 34.65 16.54
N ILE A 293 -12.03 33.99 17.28
CA ILE A 293 -12.35 33.14 18.43
C ILE A 293 -13.09 33.94 19.51
N SER A 294 -12.57 35.12 19.87
CA SER A 294 -13.20 35.99 20.88
C SER A 294 -14.53 36.57 20.41
N PHE A 295 -14.69 36.78 19.09
CA PHE A 295 -15.97 37.18 18.52
C PHE A 295 -17.00 36.03 18.59
N GLU A 296 -16.59 34.80 18.32
CA GLU A 296 -17.42 33.60 18.44
C GLU A 296 -17.91 33.40 19.89
N GLU A 297 -17.01 33.45 20.87
CA GLU A 297 -17.34 33.36 22.31
C GLU A 297 -18.32 34.46 22.74
N LEU A 298 -18.11 35.68 22.26
CA LEU A 298 -19.02 36.80 22.53
C LEU A 298 -20.42 36.52 22.00
N VAL A 299 -20.54 36.08 20.74
CA VAL A 299 -21.85 35.82 20.15
C VAL A 299 -22.52 34.67 20.88
N GLN A 300 -21.77 33.62 21.23
CA GLN A 300 -22.27 32.50 22.01
C GLN A 300 -22.81 32.95 23.37
N THR A 301 -22.05 33.71 24.16
CA THR A 301 -22.52 34.19 25.49
C THR A 301 -23.77 35.05 25.41
N ILE A 302 -23.90 35.89 24.37
CA ILE A 302 -25.08 36.72 24.16
C ILE A 302 -26.28 35.85 23.81
N LEU A 303 -26.10 34.85 22.94
CA LEU A 303 -27.17 33.94 22.52
C LEU A 303 -27.60 32.98 23.64
N GLU A 304 -26.67 32.46 24.44
CA GLU A 304 -26.94 31.66 25.64
C GLU A 304 -27.80 32.43 26.65
N SER A 305 -27.59 33.74 26.77
CA SER A 305 -28.36 34.60 27.66
C SER A 305 -29.76 34.95 27.14
N SER A 306 -30.05 34.66 25.86
CA SER A 306 -31.30 35.03 25.20
C SER A 306 -32.18 33.81 24.92
N GLU A 307 -33.34 33.72 25.59
CA GLU A 307 -34.34 32.66 25.32
C GLU A 307 -35.10 32.85 24.00
N HIS A 308 -35.14 34.06 23.43
CA HIS A 308 -36.04 34.44 22.33
C HIS A 308 -35.32 34.69 20.98
N GLY A 309 -34.14 34.12 20.76
CA GLY A 309 -33.42 34.22 19.48
C GLY A 309 -32.67 35.55 19.25
N PHE A 310 -32.25 35.78 18.00
CA PHE A 310 -31.31 36.84 17.60
C PHE A 310 -32.03 38.07 17.03
N GLU A 311 -32.84 38.69 17.88
CA GLU A 311 -33.60 39.89 17.56
C GLU A 311 -32.77 41.18 17.70
N GLU A 312 -33.39 42.32 17.43
CA GLU A 312 -32.77 43.65 17.49
C GLU A 312 -32.02 44.00 18.80
N PRO A 313 -32.47 43.59 20.02
CA PRO A 313 -31.72 43.89 21.24
C PRO A 313 -30.41 43.10 21.33
N GLN A 314 -30.38 41.82 20.92
CA GLN A 314 -29.17 41.00 20.90
C GLN A 314 -28.19 41.52 19.82
N GLN A 315 -28.72 41.88 18.65
CA GLN A 315 -27.94 42.50 17.57
C GLN A 315 -27.29 43.81 18.03
N ALA A 316 -28.02 44.66 18.76
CA ALA A 316 -27.48 45.90 19.31
C ALA A 316 -26.39 45.64 20.37
N LEU A 317 -26.50 44.56 21.15
CA LEU A 317 -25.55 44.20 22.19
C LEU A 317 -24.22 43.72 21.60
N VAL A 318 -24.26 42.92 20.53
CA VAL A 318 -23.06 42.53 19.76
C VAL A 318 -22.31 43.76 19.24
N ILE A 319 -23.02 44.70 18.61
CA ILE A 319 -22.42 45.92 18.06
C ILE A 319 -21.84 46.80 19.16
N ARG A 320 -22.59 47.05 20.25
CA ARG A 320 -22.11 47.87 21.38
C ARG A 320 -20.87 47.28 22.03
N PHE A 321 -20.80 45.97 22.18
CA PHE A 321 -19.63 45.34 22.77
C PHE A 321 -18.40 45.49 21.87
N LEU A 322 -18.55 45.28 20.56
CA LEU A 322 -17.45 45.51 19.61
C LEU A 322 -16.99 46.96 19.58
N GLU A 323 -17.92 47.93 19.63
CA GLU A 323 -17.59 49.36 19.79
C GLU A 323 -16.83 49.62 21.09
N SER A 324 -17.24 49.00 22.21
CA SER A 324 -16.56 49.15 23.51
C SER A 324 -15.13 48.61 23.51
N LYS A 325 -14.83 47.63 22.64
CA LYS A 325 -13.50 47.08 22.41
C LYS A 325 -12.67 47.89 21.39
N GLY A 326 -13.22 48.98 20.87
CA GLY A 326 -12.54 49.86 19.92
C GLY A 326 -12.53 49.32 18.48
N TYR A 327 -13.58 48.58 18.10
CA TYR A 327 -13.85 48.26 16.70
C TYR A 327 -14.90 49.22 16.13
N GLU A 328 -14.58 49.87 15.00
CA GLU A 328 -15.51 50.71 14.26
C GLU A 328 -16.40 49.82 13.38
N VAL A 329 -17.46 49.25 13.98
CA VAL A 329 -18.32 48.23 13.33
C VAL A 329 -19.67 48.77 12.88
N ASN A 330 -20.02 49.97 13.33
CA ASN A 330 -21.33 50.60 13.11
C ASN A 330 -21.33 51.47 11.83
N THR A 331 -20.74 50.93 10.77
CA THR A 331 -20.84 51.50 9.42
C THR A 331 -21.94 50.80 8.63
N VAL A 332 -22.40 51.42 7.55
CA VAL A 332 -23.47 50.87 6.69
C VAL A 332 -23.02 49.54 6.05
N ASP A 333 -21.72 49.37 5.82
CA ASP A 333 -21.15 48.20 5.15
C ASP A 333 -20.71 47.09 6.11
N LEU A 334 -20.16 47.43 7.28
CA LEU A 334 -19.68 46.44 8.25
C LEU A 334 -20.78 45.89 9.16
N ARG A 335 -21.74 46.73 9.57
CA ARG A 335 -22.79 46.33 10.51
C ARG A 335 -23.62 45.15 9.99
N PRO A 336 -24.11 45.14 8.73
CA PRO A 336 -24.85 43.99 8.21
C PRO A 336 -24.02 42.71 8.14
N ARG A 337 -22.72 42.81 7.83
CA ARG A 337 -21.83 41.64 7.73
C ARG A 337 -21.57 40.99 9.08
N ILE A 338 -21.31 41.82 10.10
CA ILE A 338 -21.05 41.35 11.47
C ILE A 338 -22.29 40.71 12.06
N LEU A 339 -23.48 41.28 11.81
CA LEU A 339 -24.74 40.70 12.22
C LEU A 339 -25.06 39.39 11.47
N ALA A 340 -24.77 39.31 10.17
CA ALA A 340 -24.90 38.07 9.42
C ALA A 340 -23.95 36.96 9.94
N CYS A 341 -22.71 37.31 10.29
CA CYS A 341 -21.76 36.37 10.90
C CYS A 341 -22.22 35.88 12.27
N ALA A 342 -22.75 36.79 13.11
CA ALA A 342 -23.33 36.43 14.40
C ALA A 342 -24.58 35.53 14.24
N GLY A 343 -25.41 35.79 13.23
CA GLY A 343 -26.55 34.93 12.89
C GLY A 343 -26.13 33.53 12.44
N ILE A 344 -25.04 33.39 11.70
CA ILE A 344 -24.49 32.08 11.30
C ILE A 344 -23.98 31.30 12.50
N ILE A 345 -23.23 31.95 13.40
CA ILE A 345 -22.79 31.33 14.65
C ILE A 345 -24.01 30.82 15.43
N GLY A 346 -25.05 31.64 15.57
CA GLY A 346 -26.26 31.26 16.29
C GLY A 346 -27.06 30.13 15.62
N ALA A 347 -27.13 30.10 14.30
CA ALA A 347 -27.78 29.02 13.56
C ALA A 347 -27.01 27.70 13.67
N GLU A 348 -25.68 27.75 13.63
CA GLU A 348 -24.83 26.55 13.74
C GLU A 348 -24.74 25.99 15.16
N LEU A 349 -24.80 26.85 16.17
CA LEU A 349 -24.88 26.44 17.58
C LEU A 349 -26.28 25.97 17.98
N GLY A 350 -27.27 26.05 17.08
CA GLY A 350 -28.65 25.60 17.31
C GLY A 350 -29.53 26.58 18.09
N TYR A 351 -29.06 27.81 18.33
CA TYR A 351 -29.85 28.86 18.99
C TYR A 351 -30.82 29.56 18.03
N LEU A 352 -30.63 29.43 16.71
CA LEU A 352 -31.42 30.10 15.67
C LEU A 352 -31.80 29.14 14.54
N SER A 353 -32.94 29.41 13.88
CA SER A 353 -33.24 28.80 12.58
C SER A 353 -32.46 29.53 11.47
N PRO A 354 -31.99 28.84 10.41
CA PRO A 354 -31.40 29.48 9.24
C PRO A 354 -32.25 30.57 8.57
N SER A 355 -33.57 30.57 8.82
CA SER A 355 -34.51 31.62 8.37
C SER A 355 -34.31 32.97 9.05
N ASP A 356 -33.73 32.96 10.25
CA ASP A 356 -33.69 34.11 11.17
C ASP A 356 -32.35 34.85 11.08
N ILE A 357 -31.45 34.41 10.19
CA ILE A 357 -30.18 35.06 9.91
C ILE A 357 -30.47 36.43 9.26
N PRO A 358 -29.99 37.55 9.85
CA PRO A 358 -30.13 38.86 9.24
C PRO A 358 -29.50 38.88 7.85
N ARG A 359 -30.32 39.18 6.84
CA ARG A 359 -29.86 39.25 5.45
C ARG A 359 -28.97 40.48 5.28
N ILE A 360 -27.85 40.30 4.58
CA ILE A 360 -27.06 41.41 4.06
C ILE A 360 -28.00 42.22 3.14
N ALA A 361 -28.04 43.54 3.31
CA ALA A 361 -28.99 44.40 2.61
C ALA A 361 -28.96 44.18 1.07
N PRO A 362 -30.11 44.28 0.38
CA PRO A 362 -30.19 44.04 -1.06
C PRO A 362 -29.52 45.20 -1.80
N GLY A 363 -28.36 44.92 -2.41
CA GLY A 363 -27.51 45.92 -3.05
C GLY A 363 -26.06 45.46 -3.20
N VAL A 364 -25.64 44.47 -2.41
CA VAL A 364 -24.44 43.68 -2.66
C VAL A 364 -24.91 42.38 -3.32
N LEU A 365 -24.54 42.17 -4.59
CA LEU A 365 -24.98 41.05 -5.41
C LEU A 365 -24.47 39.73 -4.82
N VAL A 366 -25.26 39.16 -3.91
CA VAL A 366 -25.27 37.73 -3.66
C VAL A 366 -26.05 37.12 -4.82
N THR A 367 -25.39 36.33 -5.66
CA THR A 367 -26.14 35.53 -6.63
C THR A 367 -27.03 34.58 -5.83
N GLU A 368 -28.32 34.50 -6.16
CA GLU A 368 -29.30 33.63 -5.47
C GLU A 368 -28.80 32.18 -5.33
N THR A 369 -27.89 31.76 -6.22
CA THR A 369 -27.19 30.48 -6.22
C THR A 369 -26.29 30.23 -5.00
N GLU A 370 -25.65 31.24 -4.40
CA GLU A 370 -24.76 31.06 -3.25
C GLU A 370 -25.55 30.91 -1.93
N VAL A 371 -26.68 31.61 -1.81
CA VAL A 371 -27.61 31.43 -0.69
C VAL A 371 -28.30 30.09 -0.80
N ASP A 372 -28.74 29.69 -2.00
CA ASP A 372 -29.30 28.36 -2.22
C ASP A 372 -28.28 27.26 -1.97
N ALA A 373 -27.00 27.45 -2.30
CA ALA A 373 -25.92 26.51 -1.96
C ALA A 373 -25.69 26.39 -0.44
N ILE A 374 -25.74 27.51 0.29
CA ILE A 374 -25.63 27.51 1.76
C ILE A 374 -26.88 26.86 2.39
N VAL A 375 -28.07 27.10 1.83
CA VAL A 375 -29.33 26.50 2.29
C VAL A 375 -29.39 25.02 1.96
N THR A 376 -28.86 24.55 0.83
CA THR A 376 -28.76 23.12 0.51
C THR A 376 -27.74 22.43 1.39
N GLU A 377 -26.59 23.05 1.67
CA GLU A 377 -25.61 22.54 2.64
C GLU A 377 -26.18 22.48 4.06
N LEU A 378 -26.90 23.52 4.51
CA LEU A 378 -27.59 23.53 5.80
C LEU A 378 -28.71 22.49 5.87
N LYS A 379 -29.44 22.26 4.78
CA LYS A 379 -30.44 21.18 4.70
C LYS A 379 -29.78 19.79 4.73
N ALA A 380 -28.63 19.62 4.08
CA ALA A 380 -27.86 18.37 4.12
C ALA A 380 -27.30 18.10 5.52
N LEU A 381 -26.78 19.12 6.20
CA LEU A 381 -26.36 19.07 7.60
C LEU A 381 -27.53 18.81 8.55
N ALA A 382 -28.67 19.47 8.37
CA ALA A 382 -29.85 19.22 9.18
C ALA A 382 -30.41 17.79 8.96
N GLN A 383 -30.26 17.22 7.77
CA GLN A 383 -30.61 15.84 7.48
C GLN A 383 -29.63 14.84 8.08
N SER A 384 -28.33 15.16 8.15
CA SER A 384 -27.35 14.30 8.83
C SER A 384 -27.58 14.29 10.36
N PHE A 385 -28.02 15.40 10.94
CA PHE A 385 -28.42 15.48 12.36
C PHE A 385 -29.80 14.88 12.67
N LYS A 386 -30.70 14.76 11.68
CA LYS A 386 -32.02 14.10 11.83
C LYS A 386 -31.97 12.57 11.85
N THR A 387 -30.86 11.98 12.25
CA THR A 387 -30.81 10.57 12.66
C THR A 387 -30.81 10.48 14.18
N THR A 388 -31.99 10.68 14.77
CA THR A 388 -32.60 9.97 15.92
C THR A 388 -33.78 10.82 16.41
N ASP A 389 -34.87 10.82 15.66
CA ASP A 389 -36.24 10.95 16.20
C ASP A 389 -37.22 10.72 15.04
N ALA A 390 -37.29 9.46 14.62
CA ALA A 390 -38.31 8.98 13.71
C ALA A 390 -39.61 8.75 14.51
N HIS A 391 -40.29 9.84 14.87
CA HIS A 391 -41.74 9.74 14.98
C HIS A 391 -42.31 9.69 13.56
N HIS A 392 -42.94 8.55 13.27
CA HIS A 392 -43.64 8.24 12.04
C HIS A 392 -44.58 9.38 11.60
N GLU A 393 -44.26 10.04 10.49
CA GLU A 393 -45.28 10.51 9.56
C GLU A 393 -45.11 9.76 8.25
N ALA A 394 -46.15 9.02 7.89
CA ALA A 394 -46.21 8.10 6.79
C ALA A 394 -46.08 8.82 5.44
N VAL A 395 -45.09 8.41 4.64
CA VAL A 395 -45.09 8.57 3.19
C VAL A 395 -45.23 7.16 2.62
N GLU A 396 -46.47 6.70 2.45
CA GLU A 396 -46.78 5.29 2.17
C GLU A 396 -46.87 4.91 0.68
N ASP A 397 -46.67 5.83 -0.28
CA ASP A 397 -47.05 5.53 -1.68
C ASP A 397 -45.92 5.28 -2.70
N VAL A 398 -44.64 5.24 -2.30
CA VAL A 398 -43.53 5.06 -3.30
C VAL A 398 -42.64 3.83 -3.04
N VAL A 399 -42.76 3.17 -1.87
CA VAL A 399 -41.92 2.01 -1.52
C VAL A 399 -42.55 0.67 -1.93
N ALA A 400 -43.86 0.65 -2.23
CA ALA A 400 -44.56 -0.59 -2.57
C ALA A 400 -44.14 -1.17 -3.94
N GLU A 401 -43.90 -0.34 -4.96
CA GLU A 401 -43.65 -0.82 -6.33
C GLU A 401 -42.22 -1.41 -6.49
N SER A 402 -41.22 -0.82 -5.84
CA SER A 402 -39.82 -1.32 -5.91
C SER A 402 -39.60 -2.60 -5.10
N VAL A 403 -40.34 -2.78 -4.00
CA VAL A 403 -40.29 -4.01 -3.18
C VAL A 403 -41.01 -5.17 -3.88
N ILE A 404 -42.07 -4.88 -4.66
CA ILE A 404 -42.76 -5.90 -5.47
C ILE A 404 -41.87 -6.39 -6.62
N ASP A 405 -41.20 -5.49 -7.35
CA ASP A 405 -40.28 -5.86 -8.43
C ASP A 405 -39.05 -6.65 -7.92
N ALA A 406 -38.49 -6.24 -6.78
CA ALA A 406 -37.40 -6.97 -6.13
C ALA A 406 -37.85 -8.37 -5.69
N SER A 407 -39.04 -8.51 -5.12
CA SER A 407 -39.60 -9.81 -4.72
C SER A 407 -39.92 -10.72 -5.92
N GLU A 408 -40.41 -10.17 -7.03
CA GLU A 408 -40.67 -10.94 -8.24
C GLU A 408 -39.36 -11.42 -8.91
N SER A 409 -38.29 -10.61 -8.85
CA SER A 409 -36.97 -11.02 -9.33
C SER A 409 -36.37 -12.18 -8.51
N ILE A 410 -36.53 -12.14 -7.18
CA ILE A 410 -36.02 -13.18 -6.27
C ILE A 410 -36.76 -14.51 -6.44
N THR A 411 -38.08 -14.46 -6.62
CA THR A 411 -38.89 -15.67 -6.89
C THR A 411 -38.57 -16.31 -8.25
N ARG A 412 -38.29 -15.49 -9.28
CA ARG A 412 -37.78 -15.97 -10.58
C ARG A 412 -36.38 -16.57 -10.50
N VAL A 413 -35.48 -16.01 -9.68
CA VAL A 413 -34.13 -16.58 -9.49
C VAL A 413 -34.21 -17.90 -8.72
N ARG A 414 -35.03 -17.97 -7.66
CA ARG A 414 -35.20 -19.18 -6.86
C ARG A 414 -35.76 -20.35 -7.67
N SER A 415 -36.79 -20.12 -8.47
CA SER A 415 -37.34 -21.15 -9.37
C SER A 415 -36.37 -21.62 -10.46
N LYS A 416 -35.38 -20.81 -10.86
CA LYS A 416 -34.30 -21.26 -11.75
C LYS A 416 -33.29 -22.15 -11.02
N ILE A 417 -32.99 -21.84 -9.76
CA ILE A 417 -32.10 -22.65 -8.92
C ILE A 417 -32.74 -24.00 -8.62
N ASP A 418 -34.02 -24.04 -8.23
CA ASP A 418 -34.75 -25.28 -7.97
C ASP A 418 -34.78 -26.19 -9.21
N ARG A 419 -34.88 -25.59 -10.41
CA ARG A 419 -34.87 -26.32 -11.69
C ARG A 419 -33.48 -26.83 -12.08
N VAL A 420 -32.42 -26.15 -11.64
CA VAL A 420 -31.03 -26.63 -11.80
C VAL A 420 -30.77 -27.77 -10.83
N ASP A 421 -31.24 -27.66 -9.59
CA ASP A 421 -31.12 -28.74 -8.59
C ASP A 421 -31.88 -29.99 -9.03
N GLU A 422 -33.08 -29.87 -9.60
CA GLU A 422 -33.82 -30.99 -10.18
C GLU A 422 -33.07 -31.66 -11.35
N LEU A 423 -32.37 -30.86 -12.18
CA LEU A 423 -31.53 -31.38 -13.26
C LEU A 423 -30.27 -32.07 -12.75
N LEU A 424 -29.65 -31.55 -11.68
CA LEU A 424 -28.48 -32.15 -11.03
C LEU A 424 -28.83 -33.46 -10.33
N GLU A 425 -30.00 -33.52 -9.69
CA GLU A 425 -30.49 -34.74 -9.04
C GLU A 425 -30.81 -35.83 -10.08
N ARG A 426 -31.33 -35.44 -11.24
CA ARG A 426 -31.57 -36.34 -12.38
C ARG A 426 -30.30 -36.80 -13.09
N LEU A 427 -29.18 -36.08 -12.93
CA LEU A 427 -27.86 -36.44 -13.46
C LEU A 427 -27.04 -37.31 -12.48
N ARG A 428 -27.41 -37.32 -11.20
CA ARG A 428 -26.83 -38.16 -10.15
C ARG A 428 -27.57 -39.50 -9.94
N GLY A 429 -28.74 -39.68 -10.56
CA GLY A 429 -29.52 -40.92 -10.58
C GLY A 429 -29.16 -41.86 -11.71
#